data_AF-Q0DIM9-F1
#
_entry.id   AF-Q0DIM9-F1
#
_cell.length_a   1.000
_cell.length_b   1.000
_cell.length_c   1.000
_cell.angle_alpha   90.00
_cell.angle_beta   90.00
_cell.angle_gamma   90.00
#
_symmetry.space_group_name_H-M   'P 1'
#
loop_
_entity.id
_entity.type
_entity.pdbx_description
1 polymer ?
#
loop_
_entity_poly.entity_id
_entity_poly.type
_entity_poly.pdbx_seq_one_letter_code
_entity_poly.pdbx_strand_id
1 'polypeptide(L)'
;MDGKSSKLLPHLVVASATRVDAIESALRRPGRFDSEIEVTVPTAEERFEILKLYTKNLHLGECVDLQSVAASCNGYLGADLQALCREAARRAYGRLSSSSESENVLTLIMEDWESAKSVAKNSVTRGVIKEIPAVSWDDIGGLKAVKKKLQQAVEWPIKHAASFDRLGISPIRGVLLHGPPGCSKTTLAKAAAHAAQASFFSLSGAELYSKYVGEGEALLRRTFQMARLASPSIIFFDEADAIAPKRTGPSGNSSGNATVGERLLSTLLTEMDGLELATGIIVLAATNRPNAIDAALLRPGRFDMVLYVPPPDAEGRYEILRIHTRKMPLGDDVDLWKVAERTELFTGADLEGLEGKSEAALRSLRPSLTQSVVDEYSNAAIHGPLTRRKH
;
A
#
# COMPACT_ATOMS: atom_id res chain seq x y z
N MET A 1 18.70 51.56 -45.44
CA MET A 1 17.64 50.74 -44.84
C MET A 1 18.32 49.74 -43.93
N ASP A 2 18.38 50.07 -42.64
CA ASP A 2 19.11 49.32 -41.62
C ASP A 2 18.39 48.02 -41.26
N GLY A 3 18.86 46.91 -41.81
CA GLY A 3 18.46 45.58 -41.39
C GLY A 3 19.17 45.20 -40.09
N LYS A 4 18.57 45.54 -38.95
CA LYS A 4 18.97 44.98 -37.64
C LYS A 4 18.76 43.47 -37.68
N SER A 5 19.82 42.72 -37.96
CA SER A 5 19.87 41.28 -37.71
C SER A 5 19.84 41.08 -36.20
N SER A 6 18.67 40.74 -35.66
CA SER A 6 18.49 40.37 -34.26
C SER A 6 19.28 39.09 -34.01
N LYS A 7 20.40 39.21 -33.29
CA LYS A 7 21.09 38.05 -32.71
C LYS A 7 20.08 37.28 -31.86
N LEU A 8 19.61 36.15 -32.36
CA LEU A 8 18.80 35.20 -31.61
C LEU A 8 19.63 34.74 -30.40
N LEU A 9 19.16 35.08 -29.21
CA LEU A 9 19.78 34.62 -27.97
C LEU A 9 19.59 33.09 -27.87
N PRO A 10 20.54 32.36 -27.28
CA PRO A 10 20.36 30.94 -27.03
C PRO A 10 19.17 30.75 -26.07
N HIS A 11 18.14 30.06 -26.54
CA HIS A 11 16.97 29.72 -25.73
C HIS A 11 17.08 28.27 -25.28
N LEU A 12 17.07 28.05 -23.97
CA LEU A 12 16.99 26.72 -23.36
C LEU A 12 15.54 26.44 -22.97
N VAL A 13 15.00 25.32 -23.44
CA VAL A 13 13.65 24.86 -23.08
C VAL A 13 13.78 23.77 -22.03
N VAL A 14 13.23 24.01 -20.84
CA VAL A 14 13.21 23.03 -19.73
C VAL A 14 11.76 22.61 -19.50
N ALA A 15 11.53 21.30 -19.47
CA ALA A 15 10.24 20.71 -19.12
C ALA A 15 10.38 19.85 -17.88
N SER A 16 9.32 19.76 -17.07
CA SER A 16 9.25 18.84 -15.93
C SER A 16 8.11 17.85 -16.15
N ALA A 17 8.35 16.59 -15.84
CA ALA A 17 7.35 15.54 -15.92
C ALA A 17 7.46 14.62 -14.70
N THR A 18 6.32 14.21 -14.14
CA THR A 18 6.26 13.27 -13.00
C THR A 18 6.54 11.82 -13.41
N ARG A 19 6.35 11.51 -14.70
CA ARG A 19 6.64 10.22 -15.32
C ARG A 19 7.27 10.48 -16.68
N VAL A 20 8.49 9.99 -16.88
CA VAL A 20 9.17 10.08 -18.19
C VAL A 20 8.33 9.35 -19.23
N ASP A 21 7.75 8.20 -18.90
CA ASP A 21 6.93 7.36 -19.78
C ASP A 21 5.65 8.02 -20.29
N ALA A 22 5.16 9.06 -19.61
CA ALA A 22 4.00 9.83 -20.07
C ALA A 22 4.36 10.82 -21.20
N ILE A 23 5.65 11.06 -21.44
CA ILE A 23 6.14 11.95 -22.50
C ILE A 23 6.16 11.19 -23.81
N GLU A 24 5.54 11.77 -24.84
CA GLU A 24 5.51 11.24 -26.19
C GLU A 24 6.93 11.05 -26.76
N SER A 25 7.18 9.90 -27.38
CA SER A 25 8.51 9.53 -27.92
C SER A 25 9.04 10.51 -28.97
N ALA A 26 8.16 11.25 -29.64
CA ALA A 26 8.53 12.30 -30.58
C ALA A 26 9.27 13.46 -29.92
N LEU A 27 9.01 13.74 -28.64
CA LEU A 27 9.65 14.83 -27.88
C LEU A 27 11.06 14.46 -27.39
N ARG A 28 11.36 13.16 -27.29
CA ARG A 28 12.67 12.62 -26.88
C ARG A 28 13.66 12.43 -28.04
N ARG A 29 13.29 12.87 -29.23
CA ARG A 29 14.17 12.78 -30.41
C ARG A 29 15.31 13.80 -30.28
N PRO A 30 16.54 13.46 -30.70
CA PRO A 30 17.67 14.38 -30.70
C PRO A 30 17.32 15.71 -31.39
N GLY A 31 17.67 16.84 -30.76
CA GLY A 31 17.33 18.19 -31.21
C GLY A 31 16.04 18.78 -30.61
N ARG A 32 15.40 18.07 -29.67
CA ARG A 32 14.29 18.57 -28.84
C ARG A 32 14.68 18.48 -27.35
N PHE A 33 14.11 17.52 -26.61
CA PHE A 33 14.59 17.16 -25.27
C PHE A 33 15.60 16.04 -25.43
N ASP A 34 16.86 16.41 -25.54
CA ASP A 34 18.03 15.53 -25.69
C ASP A 34 18.67 15.18 -24.34
N SER A 35 18.37 15.93 -23.29
CA SER A 35 18.90 15.74 -21.94
C SER A 35 17.77 15.43 -20.95
N GLU A 36 17.89 14.30 -20.27
CA GLU A 36 16.99 13.88 -19.19
C GLU A 36 17.73 13.95 -17.86
N ILE A 37 17.14 14.62 -16.88
CA ILE A 37 17.67 14.71 -15.52
C ILE A 37 16.62 14.12 -14.58
N GLU A 38 16.94 12.99 -13.96
CA GLU A 38 16.07 12.37 -12.96
C GLU A 38 16.25 13.07 -11.62
N VAL A 39 15.14 13.59 -11.07
CA VAL A 39 15.11 14.16 -9.72
C VAL A 39 14.68 13.06 -8.76
N THR A 40 15.63 12.55 -7.98
CA THR A 40 15.41 11.49 -7.01
C THR A 40 14.85 12.03 -5.68
N VAL A 41 14.40 11.12 -4.81
CA VAL A 41 13.96 11.48 -3.46
C VAL A 41 15.18 11.89 -2.63
N PRO A 42 15.12 13.02 -1.90
CA PRO A 42 16.27 13.52 -1.17
C PRO A 42 16.69 12.59 -0.02
N THR A 43 18.01 12.42 0.13
CA THR A 43 18.67 11.72 1.24
C THR A 43 18.48 12.45 2.57
N ALA A 44 18.82 11.82 3.70
CA ALA A 44 18.67 12.46 5.02
C ALA A 44 19.46 13.77 5.14
N GLU A 45 20.65 13.84 4.55
CA GLU A 45 21.50 15.03 4.52
C GLU A 45 20.90 16.13 3.64
N GLU A 46 20.43 15.78 2.44
CA GLU A 46 19.76 16.74 1.54
C GLU A 46 18.45 17.26 2.16
N ARG A 47 17.67 16.41 2.85
CA ARG A 47 16.48 16.84 3.58
C ARG A 47 16.81 17.82 4.70
N PHE A 48 17.93 17.62 5.40
CA PHE A 48 18.41 18.58 6.39
C PHE A 48 18.76 19.93 5.75
N GLU A 49 19.44 19.94 4.61
CA GLU A 49 19.72 21.18 3.88
C GLU A 49 18.45 21.90 3.42
N ILE A 50 17.46 21.14 2.93
CA ILE A 50 16.16 21.67 2.53
C ILE A 50 15.42 22.27 3.74
N LEU A 51 15.41 21.57 4.88
CA LEU A 51 14.82 22.08 6.11
C LEU A 51 15.51 23.37 6.55
N LYS A 52 16.84 23.41 6.54
CA LYS A 52 17.63 24.60 6.88
C LYS A 52 17.30 25.81 5.97
N LEU A 53 17.02 25.56 4.69
CA LEU A 53 16.56 26.61 3.76
C LEU A 53 15.17 27.13 4.15
N TYR A 54 14.21 26.24 4.44
CA TYR A 54 12.85 26.65 4.79
C TYR A 54 12.74 27.27 6.20
N THR A 55 13.61 26.88 7.13
CA THR A 55 13.66 27.43 8.48
C THR A 55 14.50 28.68 8.60
N LYS A 56 15.16 29.15 7.52
CA LYS A 56 16.02 30.35 7.55
C LYS A 56 15.31 31.62 8.06
N ASN A 57 14.01 31.73 7.80
CA ASN A 57 13.18 32.87 8.22
C ASN A 57 12.30 32.56 9.44
N LEU A 58 12.49 31.40 10.08
CA LEU A 58 11.70 30.96 11.23
C LEU A 58 12.57 30.98 12.49
N HIS A 59 11.99 31.38 13.63
CA HIS A 59 12.68 31.34 14.91
C HIS A 59 12.54 29.94 15.51
N LEU A 60 13.65 29.21 15.56
CA LEU A 60 13.73 27.86 16.12
C LEU A 60 14.05 27.96 17.62
N GLY A 61 13.32 27.22 18.45
CA GLY A 61 13.65 27.09 19.87
C GLY A 61 14.97 26.32 20.07
N GLU A 62 15.65 26.57 21.19
CA GLU A 62 16.96 25.98 21.50
C GLU A 62 16.96 24.44 21.53
N CYS A 63 15.80 23.82 21.73
CA CYS A 63 15.62 22.37 21.77
C CYS A 63 15.31 21.73 20.40
N VAL A 64 15.29 22.49 19.30
CA VAL A 64 14.93 21.95 17.98
C VAL A 64 16.16 21.38 17.28
N ASP A 65 16.21 20.05 17.17
CA ASP A 65 17.20 19.36 16.35
C ASP A 65 16.65 19.05 14.96
N LEU A 66 17.00 19.87 13.97
CA LEU A 66 16.62 19.67 12.57
C LEU A 66 17.19 18.38 11.98
N GLN A 67 18.31 17.86 12.50
CA GLN A 67 18.90 16.61 12.03
C GLN A 67 17.99 15.43 12.39
N SER A 68 17.50 15.40 13.63
CA SER A 68 16.51 14.40 14.08
C SER A 68 15.22 14.47 13.26
N VAL A 69 14.73 15.68 12.96
CA VAL A 69 13.53 15.87 12.13
C VAL A 69 13.76 15.31 10.72
N ALA A 70 14.90 15.63 10.10
CA ALA A 70 15.26 15.14 8.76
C ALA A 70 15.39 13.61 8.71
N ALA A 71 16.00 13.00 9.73
CA ALA A 71 16.11 11.54 9.87
C ALA A 71 14.73 10.88 10.03
N SER A 72 13.82 11.55 10.73
CA SER A 72 12.46 11.04 10.94
C SER A 72 11.55 11.19 9.71
N CYS A 73 11.86 12.13 8.80
CA CYS A 73 11.07 12.45 7.60
C CYS A 73 11.51 11.62 6.38
N ASN A 74 11.60 10.29 6.55
CA ASN A 74 11.95 9.38 5.47
C ASN A 74 10.90 9.42 4.33
N GLY A 75 11.38 9.60 3.10
CA GLY A 75 10.52 9.68 1.92
C GLY A 75 9.71 10.99 1.80
N TYR A 76 10.14 12.08 2.44
CA TYR A 76 9.56 13.40 2.18
C TYR A 76 10.24 14.06 0.97
N LEU A 77 9.46 14.66 0.07
CA LEU A 77 9.98 15.56 -0.97
C LEU A 77 10.16 16.98 -0.42
N GLY A 78 10.84 17.86 -1.17
CA GLY A 78 10.98 19.27 -0.80
C GLY A 78 9.64 19.97 -0.56
N ALA A 79 8.61 19.64 -1.35
CA ALA A 79 7.25 20.16 -1.15
C ALA A 79 6.60 19.66 0.14
N ASP A 80 6.87 18.41 0.55
CA ASP A 80 6.35 17.83 1.79
C ASP A 80 7.04 18.46 3.00
N LEU A 81 8.36 18.67 2.93
CA LEU A 81 9.12 19.38 3.96
C LEU A 81 8.65 20.83 4.10
N GLN A 82 8.35 21.50 2.98
CA GLN A 82 7.77 22.84 3.02
C GLN A 82 6.39 22.84 3.68
N ALA A 83 5.54 21.86 3.38
CA ALA A 83 4.23 21.71 4.01
C ALA A 83 4.37 21.41 5.51
N LEU A 84 5.33 20.56 5.90
CA LEU A 84 5.65 20.25 7.29
C LEU A 84 6.06 21.52 8.06
N CYS A 85 6.98 22.33 7.51
CA CYS A 85 7.39 23.60 8.11
C CYS A 85 6.19 24.56 8.27
N ARG A 86 5.30 24.61 7.27
CA ARG A 86 4.10 25.45 7.30
C ARG A 86 3.10 25.00 8.37
N GLU A 87 2.88 23.70 8.51
CA GLU A 87 1.99 23.12 9.52
C GLU A 87 2.56 23.27 10.93
N ALA A 88 3.88 23.14 11.11
CA ALA A 88 4.55 23.41 12.38
C ALA A 88 4.40 24.89 12.77
N ALA A 89 4.62 25.82 11.82
CA ALA A 89 4.41 27.26 12.06
C ALA A 89 2.95 27.61 12.38
N ARG A 90 1.98 26.94 11.74
CA ARG A 90 0.55 27.11 12.02
C ARG A 90 0.20 26.70 13.45
N ARG A 91 0.78 25.61 13.95
CA ARG A 91 0.58 25.15 15.34
C ARG A 91 1.21 26.08 16.36
N ALA A 92 2.45 26.52 16.11
CA ALA A 92 3.09 27.53 16.93
C ALA A 92 2.27 28.83 16.98
N TYR A 93 1.68 29.25 15.85
CA TYR A 93 0.77 30.40 15.82
C TYR A 93 -0.53 30.16 16.61
N GLY A 94 -1.12 28.96 16.53
CA GLY A 94 -2.32 28.62 17.31
C GLY A 94 -2.06 28.67 18.82
N ARG A 95 -0.92 28.15 19.27
CA ARG A 95 -0.47 28.27 20.66
C ARG A 95 -0.30 29.73 21.07
N LEU A 96 0.32 30.53 20.22
CA LEU A 96 0.50 31.97 20.47
C LEU A 96 -0.84 32.71 20.60
N SER A 97 -1.84 32.40 19.75
CA SER A 97 -3.16 33.05 19.85
C SER A 97 -3.91 32.76 21.16
N SER A 98 -3.56 31.66 21.84
CA SER A 98 -4.15 31.30 23.13
C SER A 98 -3.45 31.98 24.32
N SER A 99 -2.19 32.40 24.15
CA SER A 99 -1.39 33.11 25.16
C SER A 99 -1.43 34.61 24.92
N SER A 100 -2.25 35.33 25.69
CA SER A 100 -2.49 36.77 25.58
C SER A 100 -1.34 37.63 26.14
N GLU A 101 -0.12 37.50 25.62
CA GLU A 101 0.95 38.47 25.89
C GLU A 101 1.60 39.01 24.61
N SER A 102 1.75 40.33 24.61
CA SER A 102 2.24 41.17 23.53
C SER A 102 3.76 41.05 23.40
N GLU A 103 4.21 40.93 22.14
CA GLU A 103 5.60 40.69 21.70
C GLU A 103 6.13 39.26 21.84
N ASN A 104 5.33 38.27 21.44
CA ASN A 104 5.83 36.91 21.33
C ASN A 104 6.32 36.62 19.92
N VAL A 105 7.65 36.55 19.78
CA VAL A 105 8.31 35.99 18.61
C VAL A 105 7.88 34.54 18.44
N LEU A 106 7.39 34.21 17.25
CA LEU A 106 6.85 32.89 16.92
C LEU A 106 7.97 31.85 16.95
N THR A 107 8.09 31.15 18.08
CA THR A 107 9.17 30.20 18.36
C THR A 107 8.67 28.77 18.19
N LEU A 108 9.27 28.04 17.26
CA LEU A 108 8.96 26.64 16.99
C LEU A 108 9.60 25.73 18.04
N ILE A 109 8.83 24.81 18.60
CA ILE A 109 9.33 23.75 19.51
C ILE A 109 9.23 22.38 18.83
N MET A 110 9.95 21.37 19.36
CA MET A 110 9.93 20.01 18.78
C MET A 110 8.52 19.38 18.73
N GLU A 111 7.67 19.67 19.71
CA GLU A 111 6.29 19.16 19.75
C GLU A 111 5.43 19.66 18.57
N ASP A 112 5.69 20.87 18.06
CA ASP A 112 5.01 21.42 16.88
C ASP A 112 5.36 20.58 15.63
N TRP A 113 6.59 20.08 15.53
CA TRP A 113 7.06 19.23 14.43
C TRP A 113 6.48 17.82 14.49
N GLU A 114 6.45 17.20 15.67
CA GLU A 114 5.82 15.88 15.87
C GLU A 114 4.33 15.95 15.53
N SER A 115 3.67 17.01 16.00
CA SER A 115 2.26 17.25 15.71
C SER A 115 2.02 17.55 14.23
N ALA A 116 2.89 18.32 13.57
CA ALA A 116 2.80 18.59 12.15
C ALA A 116 2.99 17.32 11.30
N LYS A 117 3.90 16.44 11.70
CA LYS A 117 4.16 15.16 11.04
C LYS A 117 2.94 14.23 11.04
N SER A 118 2.12 14.26 12.09
CA SER A 118 0.89 13.48 12.13
C SER A 118 -0.14 13.88 11.06
N VAL A 119 -0.08 15.13 10.58
CA VAL A 119 -1.01 15.70 9.60
C VAL A 119 -0.40 15.78 8.19
N ALA A 120 0.90 16.01 8.09
CA ALA A 120 1.62 16.05 6.84
C ALA A 120 1.74 14.62 6.24
N LYS A 121 0.93 14.33 5.22
CA LYS A 121 1.05 13.08 4.44
C LYS A 121 2.17 13.23 3.39
N ASN A 122 3.09 12.27 3.33
CA ASN A 122 4.22 12.33 2.38
C ASN A 122 3.72 12.14 0.92
N SER A 123 4.33 12.83 -0.03
CA SER A 123 3.97 12.77 -1.46
C SER A 123 4.64 11.60 -2.19
N VAL A 124 5.80 11.11 -1.73
CA VAL A 124 6.45 9.88 -2.25
C VAL A 124 5.54 8.66 -2.10
N THR A 125 4.77 8.62 -1.01
CA THR A 125 3.70 7.64 -0.74
C THR A 125 2.52 7.74 -1.70
N ARG A 126 2.29 8.88 -2.38
CA ARG A 126 1.16 9.05 -3.29
C ARG A 126 1.45 8.40 -4.64
N GLY A 127 1.06 7.14 -4.78
CA GLY A 127 0.97 6.45 -6.07
C GLY A 127 1.36 4.97 -6.05
N VAL A 128 2.24 4.56 -5.13
CA VAL A 128 2.71 3.16 -5.02
C VAL A 128 2.46 2.55 -3.64
N ILE A 129 2.34 3.38 -2.60
CA ILE A 129 2.00 2.90 -1.25
C ILE A 129 0.49 2.85 -1.16
N LYS A 130 -0.04 1.62 -1.08
CA LYS A 130 -1.42 1.41 -0.65
C LYS A 130 -1.39 1.54 0.87
N GLU A 131 -2.14 2.50 1.41
CA GLU A 131 -2.23 2.79 2.85
C GLU A 131 -2.25 1.50 3.68
N ILE A 132 -1.62 1.52 4.86
CA ILE A 132 -1.64 0.41 5.82
C ILE A 132 -3.08 -0.09 5.91
N PRO A 133 -3.37 -1.29 5.37
CA PRO A 133 -4.73 -1.77 5.32
C PRO A 133 -5.23 -1.89 6.75
N ALA A 134 -6.39 -1.31 7.06
CA ALA A 134 -7.04 -1.42 8.37
C ALA A 134 -7.63 -2.84 8.58
N VAL A 135 -6.81 -3.86 8.40
CA VAL A 135 -7.14 -5.26 8.58
C VAL A 135 -6.28 -5.77 9.72
N SER A 136 -6.92 -6.18 10.79
CA SER A 136 -6.29 -6.77 11.96
C SER A 136 -6.25 -8.29 11.86
N TRP A 137 -5.49 -8.94 12.74
CA TRP A 137 -5.52 -10.40 12.86
C TRP A 137 -6.89 -10.96 13.26
N ASP A 138 -7.74 -10.13 13.87
CA ASP A 138 -9.10 -10.46 14.32
C ASP A 138 -10.12 -10.45 13.17
N ASP A 139 -9.78 -9.82 12.05
CA ASP A 139 -10.61 -9.78 10.84
C ASP A 139 -10.39 -11.01 9.94
N ILE A 140 -9.52 -11.92 10.34
CA ILE A 140 -9.25 -13.17 9.61
C ILE A 140 -9.72 -14.32 10.49
N GLY A 141 -10.64 -15.16 10.01
CA GLY A 141 -11.06 -16.36 10.75
C GLY A 141 -10.09 -17.53 10.56
N GLY A 142 -9.85 -18.30 11.62
CA GLY A 142 -9.07 -19.54 11.58
C GLY A 142 -7.56 -19.36 11.40
N LEU A 143 -6.93 -20.39 10.82
CA LEU A 143 -5.51 -20.40 10.40
C LEU A 143 -4.50 -20.06 11.51
N LYS A 144 -4.78 -20.44 12.76
CA LYS A 144 -3.98 -20.10 13.96
C LYS A 144 -2.48 -20.42 13.80
N ALA A 145 -2.15 -21.59 13.24
CA ALA A 145 -0.77 -22.01 13.00
C ALA A 145 -0.06 -21.14 11.95
N VAL A 146 -0.77 -20.78 10.87
CA VAL A 146 -0.25 -19.93 9.80
C VAL A 146 -0.04 -18.51 10.29
N LYS A 147 -1.01 -17.94 11.01
CA LYS A 147 -0.90 -16.60 11.62
C LYS A 147 0.32 -16.52 12.53
N LYS A 148 0.49 -17.48 13.45
CA LYS A 148 1.64 -17.52 14.37
C LYS A 148 2.97 -17.55 13.61
N LYS A 149 3.08 -18.39 12.59
CA LYS A 149 4.27 -18.47 11.74
C LYS A 149 4.54 -17.15 11.00
N LEU A 150 3.51 -16.50 10.47
CA LEU A 150 3.64 -15.23 9.75
C LEU A 150 3.98 -14.06 10.70
N GLN A 151 3.43 -14.05 11.92
CA GLN A 151 3.79 -13.11 12.98
C GLN A 151 5.26 -13.25 13.37
N GLN A 152 5.74 -14.48 13.55
CA GLN A 152 7.15 -14.76 13.84
C GLN A 152 8.08 -14.31 12.70
N ALA A 153 7.65 -14.54 11.47
CA ALA A 153 8.37 -14.20 10.26
C ALA A 153 8.49 -12.68 10.06
N VAL A 154 7.40 -11.93 10.29
CA VAL A 154 7.33 -10.51 9.92
C VAL A 154 7.53 -9.58 11.11
N GLU A 155 6.89 -9.85 12.24
CA GLU A 155 6.91 -8.93 13.39
C GLU A 155 8.19 -9.06 14.22
N TRP A 156 8.73 -10.28 14.38
CA TRP A 156 9.88 -10.49 15.27
C TRP A 156 11.17 -9.83 14.77
N PRO A 157 11.53 -9.88 13.47
CA PRO A 157 12.71 -9.16 12.99
C PRO A 157 12.65 -7.66 13.26
N ILE A 158 11.46 -7.07 13.15
CA ILE A 158 11.25 -5.63 13.34
C ILE A 158 11.23 -5.27 14.83
N LYS A 159 10.49 -6.02 15.66
CA LYS A 159 10.33 -5.73 17.10
C LYS A 159 11.52 -6.16 17.94
N HIS A 160 12.26 -7.20 17.52
CA HIS A 160 13.31 -7.84 18.31
C HIS A 160 14.66 -7.88 17.59
N ALA A 161 14.97 -6.90 16.74
CA ALA A 161 16.23 -6.81 15.98
C ALA A 161 17.48 -7.06 16.85
N ALA A 162 17.57 -6.43 18.03
CA ALA A 162 18.69 -6.62 18.96
C ALA A 162 18.89 -8.07 19.45
N SER A 163 17.81 -8.87 19.49
CA SER A 163 17.91 -10.30 19.85
C SER A 163 18.43 -11.14 18.70
N PHE A 164 18.09 -10.80 17.46
CA PHE A 164 18.62 -11.45 16.26
C PHE A 164 20.12 -11.21 16.12
N ASP A 165 20.57 -9.96 16.32
CA ASP A 165 21.98 -9.60 16.27
C ASP A 165 22.80 -10.35 17.33
N ARG A 166 22.28 -10.44 18.57
CA ARG A 166 22.93 -11.18 19.67
C ARG A 166 23.05 -12.68 19.39
N LEU A 167 22.09 -13.26 18.69
CA LEU A 167 22.09 -14.68 18.34
C LEU A 167 22.85 -14.98 17.04
N GLY A 168 23.26 -13.95 16.29
CA GLY A 168 23.90 -14.09 14.97
C GLY A 168 22.97 -14.71 13.92
N ILE A 169 21.65 -14.59 14.10
CA ILE A 169 20.66 -15.17 13.20
C ILE A 169 20.28 -14.12 12.16
N SER A 170 20.47 -14.42 10.89
CA SER A 170 19.96 -13.58 9.81
C SER A 170 18.42 -13.63 9.78
N PRO A 171 17.72 -12.50 9.79
CA PRO A 171 16.27 -12.49 9.63
C PRO A 171 15.89 -13.05 8.25
N ILE A 172 14.71 -13.64 8.16
CA ILE A 172 14.17 -14.10 6.88
C ILE A 172 13.91 -12.89 5.97
N ARG A 173 14.19 -13.04 4.67
CA ARG A 173 14.01 -11.96 3.70
C ARG A 173 12.71 -12.07 2.93
N GLY A 174 12.27 -13.31 2.69
CA GLY A 174 11.09 -13.58 1.88
C GLY A 174 10.20 -14.68 2.44
N VAL A 175 8.89 -14.46 2.38
CA VAL A 175 7.86 -15.47 2.66
C VAL A 175 7.00 -15.69 1.42
N LEU A 176 6.92 -16.92 0.95
CA LEU A 176 6.00 -17.34 -0.12
C LEU A 176 4.79 -18.04 0.48
N LEU A 177 3.62 -17.42 0.35
CA LEU A 177 2.31 -17.96 0.67
C LEU A 177 1.75 -18.73 -0.53
N HIS A 178 1.45 -20.01 -0.37
CA HIS A 178 0.79 -20.79 -1.43
C HIS A 178 -0.45 -21.53 -0.90
N GLY A 179 -1.45 -21.69 -1.74
CA GLY A 179 -2.69 -22.39 -1.37
C GLY A 179 -3.80 -22.16 -2.38
N PRO A 180 -4.95 -22.83 -2.24
CA PRO A 180 -6.08 -22.67 -3.13
C PRO A 180 -6.58 -21.21 -3.18
N PRO A 181 -7.14 -20.75 -4.31
CA PRO A 181 -7.71 -19.41 -4.42
C PRO A 181 -8.82 -19.21 -3.36
N GLY A 182 -9.06 -17.96 -2.96
CA GLY A 182 -10.13 -17.65 -1.99
C GLY A 182 -9.79 -17.90 -0.51
N CYS A 183 -8.59 -18.39 -0.17
CA CYS A 183 -8.17 -18.61 1.22
C CYS A 183 -7.44 -17.42 1.86
N SER A 184 -7.96 -16.19 1.65
CA SER A 184 -7.53 -14.95 2.34
C SER A 184 -6.01 -14.65 2.35
N LYS A 185 -5.21 -15.19 1.42
CA LYS A 185 -3.74 -14.98 1.33
C LYS A 185 -3.36 -13.50 1.25
N THR A 186 -4.05 -12.74 0.40
CA THR A 186 -3.88 -11.30 0.26
C THR A 186 -4.26 -10.57 1.55
N THR A 187 -5.31 -11.01 2.24
CA THR A 187 -5.75 -10.44 3.53
C THR A 187 -4.77 -10.76 4.67
N LEU A 188 -4.17 -11.96 4.69
CA LEU A 188 -3.12 -12.34 5.64
C LEU A 188 -1.88 -11.45 5.53
N ALA A 189 -1.42 -11.19 4.30
CA ALA A 189 -0.28 -10.30 4.08
C ALA A 189 -0.58 -8.86 4.54
N LYS A 190 -1.79 -8.37 4.28
CA LYS A 190 -2.27 -7.06 4.75
C LYS A 190 -2.31 -6.97 6.28
N ALA A 191 -2.83 -7.99 6.96
CA ALA A 191 -2.87 -8.04 8.42
C ALA A 191 -1.48 -8.11 9.05
N ALA A 192 -0.56 -8.87 8.44
CA ALA A 192 0.84 -8.93 8.88
C ALA A 192 1.50 -7.55 8.78
N ALA A 193 1.25 -6.80 7.70
CA ALA A 193 1.78 -5.45 7.54
C ALA A 193 1.22 -4.46 8.56
N HIS A 194 -0.09 -4.52 8.82
CA HIS A 194 -0.73 -3.71 9.85
C HIS A 194 -0.16 -4.01 11.25
N ALA A 195 0.02 -5.29 11.60
CA ALA A 195 0.54 -5.67 12.92
C ALA A 195 2.03 -5.34 13.12
N ALA A 196 2.81 -5.32 12.03
CA ALA A 196 4.18 -4.87 12.02
C ALA A 196 4.35 -3.33 12.01
N GLN A 197 3.26 -2.57 11.78
CA GLN A 197 3.29 -1.11 11.60
C GLN A 197 4.31 -0.67 10.53
N ALA A 198 4.46 -1.49 9.47
CA ALA A 198 5.41 -1.28 8.39
C ALA A 198 4.70 -0.72 7.15
N SER A 199 5.45 0.00 6.31
CA SER A 199 4.95 0.52 5.03
C SER A 199 4.59 -0.64 4.10
N PHE A 200 3.38 -0.66 3.54
CA PHE A 200 2.91 -1.74 2.68
C PHE A 200 2.92 -1.35 1.20
N PHE A 201 3.70 -2.08 0.39
CA PHE A 201 3.75 -1.93 -1.05
C PHE A 201 3.11 -3.16 -1.68
N SER A 202 2.06 -2.99 -2.48
CA SER A 202 1.38 -4.10 -3.16
C SER A 202 1.66 -3.98 -4.65
N LEU A 203 2.16 -5.06 -5.25
CA LEU A 203 2.29 -5.22 -6.69
C LEU A 203 1.48 -6.43 -7.12
N SER A 204 0.55 -6.22 -8.05
CA SER A 204 -0.15 -7.32 -8.70
C SER A 204 0.59 -7.75 -9.98
N GLY A 205 0.56 -9.06 -10.28
CA GLY A 205 1.01 -9.55 -11.59
C GLY A 205 0.41 -8.77 -12.76
N ALA A 206 -0.87 -8.41 -12.70
CA ALA A 206 -1.53 -7.62 -13.74
C ALA A 206 -0.94 -6.21 -13.95
N GLU A 207 -0.43 -5.57 -12.89
CA GLU A 207 0.18 -4.23 -12.96
C GLU A 207 1.57 -4.28 -13.61
N LEU A 208 2.28 -5.40 -13.43
CA LEU A 208 3.60 -5.61 -13.99
C LEU A 208 3.56 -6.07 -15.47
N TYR A 209 2.46 -6.71 -15.88
CA TYR A 209 2.18 -7.05 -17.28
C TYR A 209 1.44 -5.92 -18.00
N SER A 210 2.10 -4.78 -18.19
CA SER A 210 1.57 -3.71 -19.05
C SER A 210 1.84 -3.99 -20.53
N LYS A 211 1.02 -3.42 -21.43
CA LYS A 211 1.21 -3.52 -22.89
C LYS A 211 2.50 -2.84 -23.39
N TYR A 212 3.16 -2.05 -22.54
CA TYR A 212 4.34 -1.27 -22.89
C TYR A 212 5.60 -1.99 -22.39
N VAL A 213 6.51 -2.27 -23.32
CA VAL A 213 7.78 -2.96 -23.04
C VAL A 213 8.62 -2.11 -22.08
N GLY A 214 8.99 -2.67 -20.93
CA GLY A 214 9.91 -2.06 -19.95
C GLY A 214 9.25 -1.33 -18.78
N GLU A 215 7.95 -1.02 -18.86
CA GLU A 215 7.23 -0.31 -17.78
C GLU A 215 7.16 -1.16 -16.50
N GLY A 216 6.93 -2.46 -16.63
CA GLY A 216 6.89 -3.40 -15.49
C GLY A 216 8.23 -3.52 -14.74
N GLU A 217 9.35 -3.52 -15.47
CA GLU A 217 10.69 -3.58 -14.86
C GLU A 217 11.02 -2.27 -14.12
N ALA A 218 10.72 -1.12 -14.73
CA ALA A 218 10.91 0.18 -14.11
C ALA A 218 10.05 0.34 -12.85
N LEU A 219 8.79 -0.11 -12.90
CA LEU A 219 7.88 -0.12 -11.75
C LEU A 219 8.41 -1.00 -10.63
N LEU A 220 8.92 -2.19 -10.95
CA LEU A 220 9.51 -3.10 -9.97
C LEU A 220 10.70 -2.45 -9.26
N ARG A 221 11.70 -1.96 -10.01
CA ARG A 221 12.89 -1.29 -9.45
C ARG A 221 12.50 -0.09 -8.59
N ARG A 222 11.59 0.75 -9.08
CA ARG A 222 11.07 1.90 -8.34
C ARG A 222 10.41 1.47 -7.04
N THR A 223 9.63 0.39 -7.04
CA THR A 223 8.97 -0.11 -5.82
C THR A 223 9.99 -0.56 -4.77
N PHE A 224 11.02 -1.30 -5.17
CA PHE A 224 12.11 -1.69 -4.26
C PHE A 224 12.89 -0.47 -3.73
N GLN A 225 13.18 0.52 -4.57
CA GLN A 225 13.83 1.75 -4.15
C GLN A 225 12.99 2.53 -3.13
N MET A 226 11.68 2.66 -3.37
CA MET A 226 10.76 3.34 -2.48
C MET A 226 10.58 2.58 -1.16
N ALA A 227 10.57 1.25 -1.21
CA ALA A 227 10.55 0.39 -0.03
C ALA A 227 11.81 0.55 0.82
N ARG A 228 12.98 0.69 0.20
CA ARG A 228 14.25 1.01 0.91
C ARG A 228 14.18 2.36 1.61
N LEU A 229 13.60 3.38 0.97
CA LEU A 229 13.41 4.70 1.58
C LEU A 229 12.36 4.71 2.69
N ALA A 230 11.40 3.78 2.68
CA ALA A 230 10.28 3.70 3.61
C ALA A 230 10.44 2.59 4.66
N SER A 231 11.68 2.16 4.95
CA SER A 231 11.97 1.12 5.96
C SER A 231 11.51 1.56 7.37
N PRO A 232 10.84 0.69 8.16
CA PRO A 232 10.51 -0.71 7.87
C PRO A 232 9.38 -0.86 6.86
N SER A 233 9.56 -1.74 5.87
CA SER A 233 8.62 -1.91 4.76
C SER A 233 8.40 -3.37 4.35
N ILE A 234 7.21 -3.63 3.82
CA ILE A 234 6.79 -4.94 3.32
C ILE A 234 6.36 -4.79 1.86
N ILE A 235 7.01 -5.55 0.99
CA ILE A 235 6.66 -5.63 -0.43
C ILE A 235 5.84 -6.91 -0.64
N PHE A 236 4.58 -6.77 -1.03
CA PHE A 236 3.66 -7.87 -1.30
C PHE A 236 3.45 -8.04 -2.81
N PHE A 237 3.76 -9.24 -3.30
CA PHE A 237 3.48 -9.68 -4.66
C PHE A 237 2.25 -10.57 -4.67
N ASP A 238 1.16 -10.10 -5.27
CA ASP A 238 -0.01 -10.94 -5.56
C ASP A 238 0.13 -11.61 -6.93
N GLU A 239 -0.36 -12.84 -7.05
CA GLU A 239 -0.22 -13.66 -8.26
C GLU A 239 1.24 -13.79 -8.72
N ALA A 240 2.13 -14.16 -7.80
CA ALA A 240 3.57 -14.28 -8.10
C ALA A 240 3.88 -15.28 -9.23
N ASP A 241 2.99 -16.23 -9.50
CA ASP A 241 3.07 -17.13 -10.66
C ASP A 241 2.89 -16.43 -12.02
N ALA A 242 2.24 -15.26 -12.05
CA ALA A 242 2.23 -14.43 -13.24
C ALA A 242 3.62 -13.82 -13.50
N ILE A 243 4.30 -13.33 -12.46
CA ILE A 243 5.59 -12.61 -12.55
C ILE A 243 6.77 -13.56 -12.82
N ALA A 244 6.69 -14.77 -12.29
CA ALA A 244 7.78 -15.73 -12.28
C ALA A 244 7.39 -17.08 -12.90
N PRO A 245 6.97 -17.11 -14.19
CA PRO A 245 6.66 -18.38 -14.84
C PRO A 245 7.94 -19.22 -14.93
N LYS A 246 7.82 -20.51 -14.64
CA LYS A 246 8.89 -21.49 -14.82
C LYS A 246 9.44 -21.39 -16.23
N ARG A 247 10.77 -21.25 -16.36
CA ARG A 247 11.46 -21.24 -17.67
C ARG A 247 11.05 -22.46 -18.48
N THR A 248 10.25 -22.26 -19.52
CA THR A 248 9.93 -23.32 -20.47
C THR A 248 11.23 -23.67 -21.20
N GLY A 249 11.59 -24.96 -21.19
CA GLY A 249 12.84 -25.45 -21.76
C GLY A 249 13.02 -25.14 -23.27
N PRO A 250 14.12 -25.61 -23.90
CA PRO A 250 14.63 -25.13 -25.20
C PRO A 250 13.77 -25.38 -26.45
N SER A 251 12.50 -25.75 -26.31
CA SER A 251 11.64 -26.13 -27.43
C SER A 251 10.31 -25.38 -27.37
N GLY A 252 10.13 -24.45 -28.30
CA GLY A 252 8.80 -24.05 -28.77
C GLY A 252 8.41 -22.60 -28.50
N ASN A 253 8.58 -21.80 -29.54
CA ASN A 253 7.80 -20.61 -29.89
C ASN A 253 8.23 -19.27 -29.27
N SER A 254 9.12 -18.63 -30.02
CA SER A 254 9.23 -17.19 -30.22
C SER A 254 7.86 -16.51 -30.38
N SER A 255 7.25 -16.15 -29.24
CA SER A 255 6.21 -15.14 -29.14
C SER A 255 6.69 -14.13 -28.10
N GLY A 256 6.76 -12.85 -28.46
CA GLY A 256 7.45 -11.78 -27.72
C GLY A 256 7.01 -11.54 -26.27
N ASN A 257 6.07 -12.31 -25.72
CA ASN A 257 5.63 -12.25 -24.33
C ASN A 257 6.43 -13.16 -23.38
N ALA A 258 7.04 -14.25 -23.86
CA ALA A 258 7.84 -15.13 -23.02
C ALA A 258 9.12 -14.44 -22.51
N THR A 259 9.69 -13.54 -23.31
CA THR A 259 10.89 -12.77 -22.93
C THR A 259 10.60 -11.71 -21.87
N VAL A 260 9.39 -11.15 -21.81
CA VAL A 260 9.03 -10.12 -20.83
C VAL A 260 8.98 -10.70 -19.41
N GLY A 261 8.35 -11.87 -19.25
CA GLY A 261 8.31 -12.57 -17.96
C GLY A 261 9.70 -12.99 -17.46
N GLU A 262 10.55 -13.50 -18.35
CA GLU A 262 11.93 -13.87 -17.98
C GLU A 262 12.79 -12.69 -17.56
N ARG A 263 12.63 -11.53 -18.21
CA ARG A 263 13.34 -10.29 -17.83
C ARG A 263 12.84 -9.72 -16.51
N LEU A 264 11.52 -9.76 -16.29
CA LEU A 264 10.91 -9.33 -15.03
C LEU A 264 11.37 -10.23 -13.87
N LEU A 265 11.39 -11.55 -14.06
CA LEU A 265 11.96 -12.50 -13.11
C LEU A 265 13.43 -12.17 -12.82
N SER A 266 14.24 -11.96 -13.85
CA SER A 266 15.67 -11.66 -13.67
C SER A 266 15.89 -10.35 -12.90
N THR A 267 15.05 -9.34 -13.15
CA THR A 267 15.06 -8.08 -12.40
C THR A 267 14.64 -8.30 -10.95
N LEU A 268 13.59 -9.07 -10.69
CA LEU A 268 13.15 -9.42 -9.34
C LEU A 268 14.26 -10.15 -8.55
N LEU A 269 14.92 -11.13 -9.16
CA LEU A 269 16.05 -11.83 -8.54
C LEU A 269 17.18 -10.87 -8.19
N THR A 270 17.51 -9.96 -9.09
CA THR A 270 18.56 -8.95 -8.86
C THR A 270 18.20 -8.01 -7.72
N GLU A 271 16.95 -7.54 -7.65
CA GLU A 271 16.49 -6.67 -6.57
C GLU A 271 16.42 -7.40 -5.22
N MET A 272 16.00 -8.67 -5.20
CA MET A 272 15.99 -9.51 -3.99
C MET A 272 17.40 -9.79 -3.47
N ASP A 273 18.34 -10.13 -4.36
CA ASP A 273 19.74 -10.33 -3.97
C ASP A 273 20.35 -9.00 -3.46
N GLY A 274 19.93 -7.86 -4.03
CA GLY A 274 20.29 -6.52 -3.55
C GLY A 274 19.69 -6.11 -2.19
N LEU A 275 18.69 -6.83 -1.68
CA LEU A 275 18.16 -6.62 -0.32
C LEU A 275 19.10 -7.13 0.78
N GLU A 276 20.13 -7.91 0.45
CA GLU A 276 21.11 -8.40 1.43
C GLU A 276 21.77 -7.28 2.24
N LEU A 277 21.95 -6.11 1.61
CA LEU A 277 22.56 -4.94 2.23
C LEU A 277 21.57 -4.06 2.99
N ALA A 278 20.26 -4.26 2.82
CA ALA A 278 19.21 -3.39 3.35
C ALA A 278 18.46 -4.06 4.50
N THR A 279 18.54 -3.47 5.70
CA THR A 279 17.83 -3.96 6.88
C THR A 279 16.40 -3.42 6.96
N GLY A 280 15.46 -4.24 7.44
CA GLY A 280 14.08 -3.84 7.71
C GLY A 280 13.10 -3.95 6.52
N ILE A 281 13.47 -4.66 5.45
CA ILE A 281 12.61 -4.89 4.28
C ILE A 281 12.28 -6.38 4.19
N ILE A 282 10.99 -6.71 4.11
CA ILE A 282 10.52 -8.09 3.97
C ILE A 282 9.69 -8.21 2.70
N VAL A 283 9.94 -9.28 1.93
CA VAL A 283 9.18 -9.59 0.73
C VAL A 283 8.16 -10.70 1.01
N LEU A 284 6.89 -10.42 0.77
CA LEU A 284 5.81 -11.40 0.82
C LEU A 284 5.32 -11.69 -0.60
N ALA A 285 5.10 -12.94 -0.95
CA ALA A 285 4.52 -13.32 -2.23
C ALA A 285 3.35 -14.28 -2.02
N ALA A 286 2.29 -14.16 -2.80
CA ALA A 286 1.17 -15.08 -2.81
C ALA A 286 1.04 -15.75 -4.19
N THR A 287 0.81 -17.07 -4.19
CA THR A 287 0.50 -17.81 -5.41
C THR A 287 -0.59 -18.85 -5.18
N ASN A 288 -1.36 -19.12 -6.23
CA ASN A 288 -2.28 -20.25 -6.28
C ASN A 288 -1.63 -21.50 -6.90
N ARG A 289 -0.49 -21.33 -7.58
CA ARG A 289 0.16 -22.37 -8.38
C ARG A 289 1.65 -22.47 -8.00
N PRO A 290 2.00 -23.11 -6.87
CA PRO A 290 3.39 -23.22 -6.44
C PRO A 290 4.27 -23.94 -7.49
N ASN A 291 3.71 -24.87 -8.26
CA ASN A 291 4.43 -25.60 -9.32
C ASN A 291 4.83 -24.72 -10.52
N ALA A 292 4.18 -23.56 -10.69
CA ALA A 292 4.43 -22.63 -11.78
C ALA A 292 5.59 -21.66 -11.48
N ILE A 293 5.99 -21.54 -10.22
CA ILE A 293 7.07 -20.63 -9.78
C ILE A 293 8.45 -21.21 -10.15
N ASP A 294 9.35 -20.33 -10.59
CA ASP A 294 10.73 -20.69 -10.84
C ASP A 294 11.49 -21.08 -9.55
N ALA A 295 12.19 -22.21 -9.59
CA ALA A 295 12.92 -22.75 -8.44
C ALA A 295 14.05 -21.83 -7.94
N ALA A 296 14.51 -20.87 -8.76
CA ALA A 296 15.51 -19.89 -8.34
C ALA A 296 14.98 -18.97 -7.24
N LEU A 297 13.68 -18.70 -7.18
CA LEU A 297 13.06 -17.87 -6.14
C LEU A 297 13.01 -18.58 -4.77
N LEU A 298 13.00 -19.92 -4.77
CA LEU A 298 12.96 -20.76 -3.56
C LEU A 298 14.36 -21.02 -2.96
N ARG A 299 15.41 -20.44 -3.54
CA ARG A 299 16.77 -20.60 -3.01
C ARG A 299 16.94 -19.77 -1.73
N PRO A 300 17.75 -20.24 -0.77
CA PRO A 300 18.10 -19.47 0.42
C PRO A 300 18.62 -18.07 0.06
N GLY A 301 18.21 -17.06 0.83
CA GLY A 301 18.49 -15.64 0.59
C GLY A 301 17.38 -14.91 -0.17
N ARG A 302 16.34 -15.63 -0.65
CA ARG A 302 15.19 -15.09 -1.39
C ARG A 302 13.90 -15.41 -0.63
N PHE A 303 13.11 -16.39 -1.09
CA PHE A 303 11.98 -16.92 -0.30
C PHE A 303 12.47 -18.05 0.61
N ASP A 304 13.01 -17.66 1.77
CA ASP A 304 13.51 -18.59 2.79
C ASP A 304 12.39 -19.43 3.41
N MET A 305 11.17 -18.88 3.43
CA MET A 305 10.02 -19.48 4.08
C MET A 305 8.90 -19.71 3.07
N VAL A 306 8.51 -20.97 2.89
CA VAL A 306 7.33 -21.35 2.11
C VAL A 306 6.24 -21.77 3.08
N LEU A 307 5.09 -21.10 3.03
CA LEU A 307 3.98 -21.33 3.93
C LEU A 307 2.73 -21.74 3.15
N TYR A 308 2.23 -22.93 3.47
CA TYR A 308 0.98 -23.44 2.92
C TYR A 308 -0.21 -22.87 3.69
N VAL A 309 -1.16 -22.30 2.97
CA VAL A 309 -2.44 -21.82 3.48
C VAL A 309 -3.51 -22.85 3.10
N PRO A 310 -3.92 -23.73 4.04
CA PRO A 310 -4.97 -24.70 3.78
C PRO A 310 -6.34 -24.03 3.69
N PRO A 311 -7.34 -24.70 3.08
CA PRO A 311 -8.73 -24.30 3.23
C PRO A 311 -9.17 -24.35 4.71
N PRO A 312 -10.16 -23.54 5.12
CA PRO A 312 -10.59 -23.45 6.51
C PRO A 312 -11.29 -24.74 6.99
N ASP A 313 -10.98 -25.14 8.22
CA ASP A 313 -11.66 -26.19 8.99
C ASP A 313 -13.03 -25.70 9.49
N ALA A 314 -13.82 -26.59 10.12
CA ALA A 314 -15.15 -26.23 10.61
C ALA A 314 -15.12 -25.06 11.61
N GLU A 315 -14.15 -25.06 12.53
CA GLU A 315 -13.90 -23.95 13.44
C GLU A 315 -13.52 -22.67 12.69
N GLY A 316 -12.61 -22.74 11.72
CA GLY A 316 -12.20 -21.62 10.88
C GLY A 316 -13.37 -21.04 10.08
N ARG A 317 -14.24 -21.90 9.51
CA ARG A 317 -15.45 -21.46 8.80
C ARG A 317 -16.43 -20.76 9.74
N TYR A 318 -16.63 -21.28 10.95
CA TYR A 318 -17.44 -20.61 11.97
C TYR A 318 -16.87 -19.24 12.34
N GLU A 319 -15.55 -19.14 12.56
CA GLU A 319 -14.88 -17.87 12.85
C GLU A 319 -15.02 -16.88 11.69
N ILE A 320 -14.85 -17.34 10.43
CA ILE A 320 -15.03 -16.54 9.21
C ILE A 320 -16.46 -16.00 9.15
N LEU A 321 -17.47 -16.87 9.25
CA LEU A 321 -18.89 -16.48 9.25
C LEU A 321 -19.18 -15.47 10.36
N ARG A 322 -18.66 -15.70 11.58
CA ARG A 322 -18.83 -14.78 12.70
C ARG A 322 -18.24 -13.41 12.45
N ILE A 323 -17.12 -13.31 11.71
CA ILE A 323 -16.47 -12.04 11.38
C ILE A 323 -17.27 -11.26 10.33
N HIS A 324 -17.67 -11.92 9.24
CA HIS A 324 -18.39 -11.27 8.15
C HIS A 324 -19.83 -10.88 8.56
N THR A 325 -20.48 -11.68 9.40
CA THR A 325 -21.82 -11.38 9.95
C THR A 325 -21.85 -10.34 11.07
N ARG A 326 -20.70 -9.86 11.61
CA ARG A 326 -20.70 -8.87 12.73
C ARG A 326 -21.48 -7.58 12.42
N LYS A 327 -21.56 -7.22 11.14
CA LYS A 327 -22.24 -6.00 10.68
C LYS A 327 -23.68 -6.25 10.20
N MET A 328 -24.15 -7.49 10.27
CA MET A 328 -25.48 -7.88 9.80
C MET A 328 -26.40 -8.21 10.99
N PRO A 329 -27.65 -7.73 10.98
CA PRO A 329 -28.65 -8.19 11.94
C PRO A 329 -28.99 -9.65 11.60
N LEU A 330 -28.64 -10.57 12.50
CA LEU A 330 -29.02 -11.98 12.41
C LEU A 330 -30.32 -12.22 13.17
N GLY A 331 -31.19 -13.09 12.64
CA GLY A 331 -32.36 -13.57 13.38
C GLY A 331 -31.94 -14.55 14.49
N ASP A 332 -32.74 -14.64 15.54
CA ASP A 332 -32.51 -15.57 16.66
C ASP A 332 -32.53 -17.05 16.23
N ASP A 333 -33.04 -17.33 15.03
CA ASP A 333 -33.11 -18.66 14.41
C ASP A 333 -31.84 -19.06 13.64
N VAL A 334 -30.88 -18.14 13.46
CA VAL A 334 -29.68 -18.38 12.66
C VAL A 334 -28.55 -18.94 13.51
N ASP A 335 -28.28 -20.24 13.33
CA ASP A 335 -27.18 -20.94 13.97
C ASP A 335 -25.98 -21.05 13.02
N LEU A 336 -24.98 -20.17 13.20
CA LEU A 336 -23.77 -20.11 12.38
C LEU A 336 -22.93 -21.39 12.45
N TRP A 337 -23.01 -22.15 13.54
CA TRP A 337 -22.26 -23.41 13.67
C TRP A 337 -22.80 -24.48 12.71
N LYS A 338 -24.12 -24.61 12.63
CA LYS A 338 -24.77 -25.53 11.66
C LYS A 338 -24.49 -25.15 10.21
N VAL A 339 -24.35 -23.84 9.93
CA VAL A 339 -23.96 -23.36 8.60
C VAL A 339 -22.51 -23.72 8.28
N ALA A 340 -21.60 -23.57 9.25
CA ALA A 340 -20.19 -23.98 9.11
C ALA A 340 -20.04 -25.49 8.87
N GLU A 341 -20.86 -26.33 9.51
CA GLU A 341 -20.88 -27.78 9.29
C GLU A 341 -21.39 -28.15 7.90
N ARG A 342 -22.39 -27.44 7.37
CA ARG A 342 -22.97 -27.72 6.04
C ARG A 342 -22.16 -27.16 4.86
N THR A 343 -21.18 -26.29 5.12
CA THR A 343 -20.34 -25.63 4.11
C THR A 343 -18.97 -26.28 4.00
N GLU A 344 -18.92 -27.63 4.01
CA GLU A 344 -17.67 -28.35 3.79
C GLU A 344 -17.04 -27.96 2.44
N LEU A 345 -15.71 -27.77 2.43
CA LEU A 345 -14.91 -27.36 1.26
C LEU A 345 -15.07 -25.91 0.79
N PHE A 346 -15.90 -25.09 1.44
CA PHE A 346 -16.02 -23.68 1.09
C PHE A 346 -14.75 -22.92 1.49
N THR A 347 -14.24 -22.09 0.57
CA THR A 347 -13.13 -21.17 0.87
C THR A 347 -13.64 -19.91 1.55
N GLY A 348 -12.74 -19.08 2.09
CA GLY A 348 -13.12 -17.81 2.71
C GLY A 348 -13.89 -16.89 1.75
N ALA A 349 -13.51 -16.86 0.47
CA ALA A 349 -14.22 -16.12 -0.56
C ALA A 349 -15.61 -16.71 -0.89
N ASP A 350 -15.77 -18.03 -0.80
CA ASP A 350 -17.08 -18.67 -1.02
C ASP A 350 -18.04 -18.38 0.14
N LEU A 351 -17.53 -18.35 1.38
CA LEU A 351 -18.30 -17.97 2.56
C LEU A 351 -18.70 -16.49 2.54
N GLU A 352 -17.77 -15.61 2.17
CA GLU A 352 -18.08 -14.19 1.93
C GLU A 352 -19.11 -14.04 0.80
N GLY A 353 -18.99 -14.85 -0.26
CA GLY A 353 -19.94 -14.90 -1.37
C GLY A 353 -21.33 -15.40 -0.97
N LEU A 354 -21.41 -16.34 -0.02
CA LEU A 354 -22.68 -16.83 0.55
C LEU A 354 -23.43 -15.69 1.26
N GLU A 355 -22.70 -14.84 1.97
CA GLU A 355 -23.25 -13.68 2.67
C GLU A 355 -23.53 -12.49 1.74
N GLY A 356 -22.59 -12.13 0.85
CA GLY A 356 -22.71 -11.01 -0.09
C GLY A 356 -23.71 -11.25 -1.22
N LYS A 357 -23.93 -12.51 -1.62
CA LYS A 357 -25.05 -12.94 -2.47
C LYS A 357 -26.18 -13.53 -1.65
N SER A 358 -26.42 -13.05 -0.43
CA SER A 358 -27.58 -13.48 0.33
C SER A 358 -28.83 -13.09 -0.44
N GLU A 359 -29.29 -14.03 -1.27
CA GLU A 359 -30.67 -14.18 -1.65
C GLU A 359 -31.52 -14.08 -0.38
N ALA A 360 -31.04 -14.51 0.79
CA ALA A 360 -31.64 -14.27 2.11
C ALA A 360 -31.71 -12.78 2.55
N ALA A 361 -30.65 -11.98 2.40
CA ALA A 361 -30.64 -10.56 2.77
C ALA A 361 -31.47 -9.74 1.77
N LEU A 362 -31.31 -10.00 0.46
CA LEU A 362 -32.18 -9.45 -0.58
C LEU A 362 -33.65 -9.90 -0.42
N ARG A 363 -33.91 -11.13 0.03
CA ARG A 363 -35.25 -11.67 0.32
C ARG A 363 -35.81 -11.21 1.65
N SER A 364 -34.97 -10.76 2.59
CA SER A 364 -35.39 -10.04 3.81
C SER A 364 -35.65 -8.55 3.54
N LEU A 365 -34.96 -7.95 2.57
CA LEU A 365 -35.22 -6.60 2.09
C LEU A 365 -36.51 -6.51 1.25
N ARG A 366 -36.86 -7.58 0.52
CA ARG A 366 -38.11 -7.64 -0.29
C ARG A 366 -39.38 -7.33 0.52
N PRO A 367 -39.67 -7.99 1.66
CA PRO A 367 -40.83 -7.67 2.49
C PRO A 367 -40.71 -6.27 3.12
N SER A 368 -39.52 -5.87 3.61
CA SER A 368 -39.33 -4.55 4.24
C SER A 368 -39.55 -3.38 3.28
N LEU A 369 -39.15 -3.51 2.00
CA LEU A 369 -39.43 -2.53 0.94
C LEU A 369 -40.90 -2.53 0.51
N THR A 370 -41.61 -3.65 0.64
CA THR A 370 -43.06 -3.68 0.39
C THR A 370 -43.86 -3.14 1.59
N GLN A 371 -43.36 -3.33 2.81
CA GLN A 371 -43.96 -2.77 4.03
C GLN A 371 -43.88 -1.24 4.04
N SER A 372 -42.73 -0.64 3.68
CA SER A 372 -42.57 0.81 3.62
C SER A 372 -43.49 1.47 2.57
N VAL A 373 -43.77 0.78 1.46
CA VAL A 373 -44.70 1.27 0.44
C VAL A 373 -46.16 1.15 0.91
N VAL A 374 -46.52 0.10 1.67
CA VAL A 374 -47.89 -0.07 2.22
C VAL A 374 -48.18 0.90 3.37
N ASP A 375 -47.17 1.26 4.18
CA ASP A 375 -47.32 2.26 5.25
C ASP A 375 -47.38 3.70 4.73
N GLU A 376 -46.73 4.01 3.60
CA GLU A 376 -46.79 5.33 2.96
C GLU A 376 -48.14 5.56 2.24
N TYR A 377 -48.77 4.51 1.68
CA TYR A 377 -50.11 4.58 1.10
C TYR A 377 -51.26 4.45 2.11
N SER A 378 -51.06 3.78 3.26
CA SER A 378 -52.10 3.68 4.29
C SER A 378 -52.21 4.93 5.15
N ASN A 379 -51.11 5.66 5.40
CA ASN A 379 -51.15 6.94 6.10
C ASN A 379 -51.64 8.11 5.22
N ALA A 380 -51.53 8.01 3.89
CA ALA A 380 -52.12 8.98 2.97
C ALA A 380 -53.65 8.85 2.82
N ALA A 381 -54.26 7.74 3.27
CA ALA A 381 -55.69 7.47 3.11
C ALA A 381 -56.57 7.91 4.31
N ILE A 382 -55.99 8.32 5.44
CA ILE A 382 -56.73 8.60 6.69
C ILE A 382 -56.84 10.11 7.02
N HIS A 383 -56.07 10.99 6.37
CA HIS A 383 -56.20 12.44 6.53
C HIS A 383 -56.47 13.15 5.20
N GLY A 384 -57.70 13.07 4.72
CA GLY A 384 -58.18 14.01 3.72
C GLY A 384 -58.44 15.38 4.33
N PRO A 385 -58.11 16.48 3.62
CA PRO A 385 -58.84 17.71 3.75
C PRO A 385 -59.64 17.96 2.47
N LEU A 386 -60.96 17.91 2.66
CA LEU A 386 -61.90 18.80 2.01
C LEU A 386 -61.27 20.20 1.83
N THR A 387 -61.17 20.70 0.59
CA THR A 387 -61.86 21.96 0.21
C THR A 387 -61.67 22.29 -1.27
N ARG A 388 -62.82 22.46 -1.91
CA ARG A 388 -63.04 23.17 -3.19
C ARG A 388 -62.37 24.55 -3.17
N ARG A 389 -61.85 24.99 -4.31
CA ARG A 389 -62.18 26.32 -4.86
C ARG A 389 -61.99 26.35 -6.38
N LYS A 390 -63.07 26.78 -7.04
CA LYS A 390 -63.16 27.20 -8.43
C LYS A 390 -62.66 28.65 -8.55
N HIS A 391 -62.19 28.96 -9.76
CA HIS A 391 -61.79 30.24 -10.35
C HIS A 391 -60.38 30.72 -10.03
#